data_AF-A0A396IUJ6-F1
#
_entry.id   AF-A0A396IUJ6-F1
#
_cell.length_a   1.000
_cell.length_b   1.000
_cell.length_c   1.000
_cell.angle_alpha   90.00
_cell.angle_beta   90.00
_cell.angle_gamma   90.00
#
_symmetry.space_group_name_H-M   'P 1'
#
loop_
_entity.id
_entity.type
_entity.pdbx_description
1 polymer ?
#
loop_
_entity_poly.entity_id
_entity_poly.type
_entity_poly.pdbx_seq_one_letter_code
_entity_poly.pdbx_strand_id
1 'polypeptide(L)'
;MASSSLVPKTSSSMQEAPAYEIKGRTMSLEEWDLKIQTENPVDFISLAHHGFDIRSYYEAQGLMEYFKMLNGPTYKTLIRHLWVRPHVYDRKAAKLEETEKILIDHTMEIRSSIMDIPVFISEDIIAFILIRASEGNFKDGIGNSKTSPWNEVVNQSIVNSTKKGAYCDLSMEKKMLLKIQNENLLPKGGGDDQPSLEHIIFLHYFVT
;
A
#
# COMPACT_ATOMS: atom_id res chain seq x y z
N MET A 1 -16.14 63.14 31.28
CA MET A 1 -16.25 61.90 30.51
C MET A 1 -15.01 61.07 30.77
N ALA A 2 -15.18 59.85 31.29
CA ALA A 2 -14.30 58.68 31.12
C ALA A 2 -14.77 57.62 32.13
N SER A 3 -15.63 56.71 31.67
CA SER A 3 -15.94 55.47 32.39
C SER A 3 -14.71 54.57 32.33
N SER A 4 -14.21 54.09 33.47
CA SER A 4 -13.17 53.07 33.51
C SER A 4 -13.79 51.77 34.00
N SER A 5 -14.03 50.85 33.05
CA SER A 5 -14.53 49.50 33.32
C SER A 5 -13.40 48.63 33.86
N LEU A 6 -13.60 48.03 35.03
CA LEU A 6 -12.77 46.95 35.56
C LEU A 6 -12.98 45.70 34.70
N VAL A 7 -12.00 45.34 33.88
CA VAL A 7 -11.91 44.02 33.26
C VAL A 7 -10.99 43.16 34.14
N PRO A 8 -11.44 41.99 34.64
CA PRO A 8 -10.58 41.09 35.39
C PRO A 8 -9.46 40.56 34.50
N LYS A 9 -8.21 40.67 34.94
CA LYS A 9 -7.08 39.94 34.37
C LYS A 9 -7.29 38.45 34.61
N THR A 10 -7.95 37.77 33.68
CA THR A 10 -7.86 36.32 33.59
C THR A 10 -6.50 35.99 32.99
N SER A 11 -5.53 35.64 33.84
CA SER A 11 -4.30 35.00 33.41
C SER A 11 -4.66 33.63 32.85
N SER A 12 -4.95 33.57 31.56
CA SER A 12 -4.90 32.33 30.79
C SER A 12 -3.47 31.83 30.86
N SER A 13 -3.16 30.93 31.79
CA SER A 13 -1.95 30.14 31.70
C SER A 13 -2.07 29.33 30.42
N MET A 14 -1.42 29.79 29.36
CA MET A 14 -1.13 28.96 28.21
C MET A 14 -0.34 27.79 28.79
N GLN A 15 -0.97 26.61 28.88
CA GLN A 15 -0.21 25.38 29.03
C GLN A 15 0.73 25.33 27.84
N GLU A 16 2.02 25.49 28.09
CA GLU A 16 3.05 25.29 27.09
C GLU A 16 2.82 23.92 26.47
N ALA A 17 2.62 23.90 25.15
CA ALA A 17 2.66 22.66 24.40
C ALA A 17 3.99 21.96 24.73
N PRO A 18 3.99 20.64 25.03
CA PRO A 18 5.22 19.96 25.39
C PRO A 18 6.24 20.16 24.27
N ALA A 19 7.41 20.70 24.63
CA ALA A 19 8.53 20.81 23.71
C ALA A 19 8.87 19.41 23.21
N TYR A 20 8.70 19.20 21.90
CA TYR A 20 8.98 17.91 21.29
C TYR A 20 10.50 17.66 21.32
N GLU A 21 10.94 16.67 22.09
CA GLU A 21 12.33 16.23 22.10
C GLU A 21 12.61 15.35 20.88
N ILE A 22 13.63 15.73 20.10
CA ILE A 22 14.05 14.99 18.91
C ILE A 22 14.51 13.60 19.32
N LYS A 23 13.71 12.58 18.95
CA LYS A 23 14.02 11.20 19.27
C LYS A 23 15.21 10.69 18.45
N GLY A 24 16.10 9.94 19.10
CA GLY A 24 17.31 9.39 18.47
C GLY A 24 17.01 8.39 17.34
N ARG A 25 17.91 8.34 16.35
CA ARG A 25 17.85 7.38 15.22
C ARG A 25 17.86 5.94 15.72
N THR A 26 16.98 5.10 15.18
CA THR A 26 16.83 3.69 15.61
C THR A 26 17.58 2.73 14.67
N MET A 27 17.72 3.10 13.39
CA MET A 27 18.56 2.36 12.44
C MET A 27 19.97 2.97 12.35
N SER A 28 20.97 2.12 12.12
CA SER A 28 22.36 2.52 11.89
C SER A 28 22.63 3.05 10.48
N LEU A 29 21.65 2.97 9.58
CA LEU A 29 21.75 3.51 8.22
C LEU A 29 21.51 5.02 8.22
N GLU A 30 22.28 5.74 7.41
CA GLU A 30 22.03 7.16 7.21
C GLU A 30 20.84 7.40 6.29
N GLU A 31 20.16 8.54 6.48
CA GLU A 31 19.00 8.95 5.67
C GLU A 31 19.32 8.97 4.16
N TRP A 32 20.56 9.29 3.80
CA TRP A 32 21.04 9.38 2.42
C TRP A 32 21.33 8.03 1.78
N ASP A 33 21.59 6.99 2.58
CA ASP A 33 21.86 5.63 2.09
C ASP A 33 20.56 4.88 1.73
N LEU A 34 19.41 5.41 2.16
CA LEU A 34 18.10 4.82 1.86
C LEU A 34 17.70 5.08 0.40
N LYS A 35 17.79 4.03 -0.42
CA LYS A 35 17.29 4.01 -1.81
C LYS A 35 15.79 3.79 -1.82
N ILE A 36 15.04 4.87 -2.03
CA ILE A 36 13.59 4.80 -2.22
C ILE A 36 13.31 4.40 -3.66
N GLN A 37 12.65 3.27 -3.84
CA GLN A 37 12.03 2.91 -5.11
C GLN A 37 10.75 3.71 -5.26
N THR A 38 10.63 4.43 -6.38
CA THR A 38 9.38 5.12 -6.74
C THR A 38 8.69 4.24 -7.76
N GLU A 39 7.42 3.97 -7.54
CA GLU A 39 6.59 3.20 -8.48
C GLU A 39 6.45 3.93 -9.83
N ASN A 40 6.13 3.19 -10.88
CA ASN A 40 6.06 3.73 -12.23
C ASN A 40 4.69 4.38 -12.47
N PRO A 41 4.61 5.69 -12.78
CA PRO A 41 3.33 6.32 -13.05
C PRO A 41 2.65 5.68 -14.25
N VAL A 42 1.32 5.56 -14.19
CA VAL A 42 0.50 4.97 -15.26
C VAL A 42 -0.30 6.06 -15.94
N ASP A 43 -0.01 6.27 -17.23
CA ASP A 43 -0.74 7.22 -18.08
C ASP A 43 -1.76 6.50 -18.97
N PHE A 44 -3.00 6.48 -18.49
CA PHE A 44 -4.13 5.89 -19.22
C PHE A 44 -4.47 6.64 -20.52
N ILE A 45 -4.16 7.93 -20.62
CA ILE A 45 -4.47 8.73 -21.82
C ILE A 45 -3.56 8.29 -22.96
N SER A 46 -2.25 8.22 -22.70
CA SER A 46 -1.28 7.73 -23.68
C SER A 46 -1.57 6.28 -24.09
N LEU A 47 -1.95 5.41 -23.14
CA LEU A 47 -2.32 4.03 -23.44
C LEU A 47 -3.53 3.93 -24.38
N ALA A 48 -4.57 4.73 -24.13
CA ALA A 48 -5.74 4.80 -25.00
C ALA A 48 -5.39 5.28 -26.42
N HIS A 49 -4.51 6.27 -26.55
CA HIS A 49 -4.02 6.74 -27.86
C HIS A 49 -3.27 5.65 -28.65
N HIS A 50 -2.63 4.70 -27.95
CA HIS A 50 -1.97 3.54 -28.55
C HIS A 50 -2.90 2.34 -28.76
N GLY A 51 -4.21 2.51 -28.57
CA GLY A 51 -5.21 1.47 -28.81
C GLY A 51 -5.42 0.51 -27.64
N PHE A 52 -4.93 0.86 -26.43
CA PHE A 52 -5.14 0.08 -25.21
C PHE A 52 -6.10 0.82 -24.26
N ASP A 53 -7.40 0.60 -24.41
CA ASP A 53 -8.41 1.16 -23.49
C ASP A 53 -8.60 0.28 -22.26
N ILE A 54 -7.56 0.22 -21.42
CA ILE A 54 -7.57 -0.57 -20.19
C ILE A 54 -8.15 0.17 -18.99
N ARG A 55 -8.47 1.46 -19.14
CA ARG A 55 -8.94 2.33 -18.07
C ARG A 55 -10.27 1.84 -17.49
N SER A 56 -11.15 1.33 -18.34
CA SER A 56 -12.46 0.77 -17.98
C SER A 56 -12.36 -0.33 -16.91
N TYR A 57 -11.35 -1.21 -16.99
CA TYR A 57 -11.12 -2.26 -15.99
C TYR A 57 -10.79 -1.66 -14.61
N TYR A 58 -9.94 -0.64 -14.56
CA TYR A 58 -9.55 0.01 -13.30
C TYR A 58 -10.68 0.85 -12.69
N GLU A 59 -11.51 1.47 -13.54
CA GLU A 59 -12.71 2.19 -13.11
C GLU A 59 -13.75 1.23 -12.50
N ALA A 60 -14.00 0.09 -13.13
CA ALA A 60 -14.90 -0.94 -12.59
C ALA A 60 -14.44 -1.47 -11.23
N GLN A 61 -13.12 -1.55 -11.01
CA GLN A 61 -12.52 -1.98 -9.75
C GLN A 61 -12.34 -0.84 -8.73
N GLY A 62 -12.76 0.39 -9.05
CA GLY A 62 -12.64 1.52 -8.12
C GLY A 62 -11.21 1.95 -7.79
N LEU A 63 -10.22 1.58 -8.62
CA LEU A 63 -8.79 1.81 -8.36
C LEU A 63 -8.27 3.13 -8.93
N MET A 64 -9.12 3.97 -9.53
CA MET A 64 -8.68 5.21 -10.17
C MET A 64 -8.05 6.20 -9.19
N GLU A 65 -8.56 6.28 -7.96
CA GLU A 65 -7.98 7.18 -6.96
C GLU A 65 -6.62 6.71 -6.47
N TYR A 66 -6.38 5.39 -6.43
CA TYR A 66 -5.06 4.82 -6.19
C TYR A 66 -4.07 5.26 -7.28
N PHE A 67 -4.45 5.19 -8.56
CA PHE A 67 -3.57 5.67 -9.65
C PHE A 67 -3.37 7.18 -9.65
N LYS A 68 -4.36 7.95 -9.19
CA LYS A 68 -4.22 9.39 -8.99
C LYS A 68 -3.22 9.71 -7.87
N MET A 69 -3.25 8.94 -6.77
CA MET A 69 -2.24 9.03 -5.71
C MET A 69 -0.86 8.61 -6.24
N LEU A 70 -0.78 7.52 -6.99
CA LEU A 70 0.45 7.00 -7.60
C LEU A 70 1.13 8.03 -8.50
N ASN A 71 0.36 8.69 -9.35
CA ASN A 71 0.82 9.74 -10.25
C ASN A 71 1.04 11.09 -9.52
N GLY A 72 0.74 11.16 -8.23
CA GLY A 72 0.90 12.33 -7.39
C GLY A 72 2.35 12.58 -6.96
N PRO A 73 2.60 13.68 -6.24
CA PRO A 73 3.94 13.99 -5.74
C PRO A 73 4.42 12.96 -4.72
N THR A 74 5.58 12.35 -4.97
CA THR A 74 6.24 11.47 -3.98
C THR A 74 7.16 12.27 -3.05
N TYR A 75 6.84 12.28 -1.77
CA TYR A 75 7.64 12.96 -0.74
C TYR A 75 8.78 12.09 -0.21
N LYS A 76 9.83 11.91 -1.02
CA LYS A 76 10.97 11.03 -0.70
C LYS A 76 11.66 11.36 0.63
N THR A 77 11.78 12.64 0.97
CA THR A 77 12.40 13.06 2.25
C THR A 77 11.57 12.60 3.46
N LEU A 78 10.24 12.69 3.39
CA LEU A 78 9.36 12.23 4.47
C LEU A 78 9.46 10.71 4.65
N ILE A 79 9.50 9.96 3.54
CA ILE A 79 9.66 8.51 3.57
C ILE A 79 11.00 8.12 4.21
N ARG A 80 12.09 8.84 3.93
CA ARG A 80 13.39 8.62 4.61
C ARG A 80 13.29 8.84 6.11
N HIS A 81 12.71 9.96 6.52
CA HIS A 81 12.53 10.26 7.94
C HIS A 81 11.69 9.20 8.65
N LEU A 82 10.62 8.73 7.99
CA LEU A 82 9.76 7.66 8.49
C LEU A 82 10.55 6.37 8.73
N TRP A 83 11.43 5.97 7.80
CA TRP A 83 12.16 4.70 7.83
C TRP A 83 13.47 4.72 8.63
N VAL A 84 14.05 5.89 8.93
CA VAL A 84 15.24 5.99 9.80
C VAL A 84 14.87 6.03 11.30
N ARG A 85 13.62 6.39 11.62
CA ARG A 85 13.08 6.49 13.00
C ARG A 85 11.96 5.48 13.37
N PRO A 86 11.68 4.39 12.64
CA PRO A 86 10.59 3.48 12.97
C PRO A 86 10.97 2.62 14.16
N HIS A 87 10.00 2.34 15.02
CA HIS A 87 10.14 1.30 16.02
C HIS A 87 9.72 -0.02 15.39
N VAL A 88 10.70 -0.84 14.98
CA VAL A 88 10.43 -2.22 14.56
C VAL A 88 10.48 -3.08 15.83
N TYR A 89 9.32 -3.49 16.32
CA TYR A 89 9.25 -4.33 17.50
C TYR A 89 9.64 -5.76 17.14
N ASP A 90 10.67 -6.26 17.82
CA ASP A 90 11.18 -7.62 17.67
C ASP A 90 10.13 -8.64 18.16
N ARG A 91 10.00 -9.83 17.57
CA ARG A 91 8.88 -10.78 17.86
C ARG A 91 8.71 -11.12 19.35
N LYS A 92 9.79 -11.04 20.15
CA LYS A 92 9.77 -11.28 21.61
C LYS A 92 9.38 -10.04 22.41
N ALA A 93 9.80 -8.84 21.98
CA ALA A 93 9.41 -7.57 22.59
C ALA A 93 7.95 -7.23 22.26
N ALA A 94 7.53 -7.51 21.02
CA ALA A 94 6.15 -7.47 20.60
C ALA A 94 5.29 -8.37 21.49
N LYS A 95 5.69 -9.63 21.74
CA LYS A 95 4.97 -10.55 22.65
C LYS A 95 4.86 -10.07 24.10
N LEU A 96 5.85 -9.33 24.60
CA LEU A 96 5.86 -8.83 25.98
C LEU A 96 4.91 -7.62 26.12
N GLU A 97 4.95 -6.71 25.15
CA GLU A 97 3.98 -5.62 25.04
C GLU A 97 2.57 -6.14 24.70
N GLU A 98 2.46 -7.22 23.92
CA GLU A 98 1.22 -7.96 23.63
C GLU A 98 0.65 -8.50 24.95
N THR A 99 1.44 -9.14 25.82
CA THR A 99 0.94 -9.58 27.15
C THR A 99 0.48 -8.43 28.06
N GLU A 100 1.02 -7.22 27.90
CA GLU A 100 0.55 -6.03 28.63
C GLU A 100 -0.67 -5.37 27.97
N LYS A 101 -0.81 -5.49 26.65
CA LYS A 101 -1.88 -4.88 25.84
C LYS A 101 -2.99 -5.84 25.40
N ILE A 102 -2.93 -7.14 25.68
CA ILE A 102 -3.99 -8.14 25.37
C ILE A 102 -5.33 -7.81 26.08
N LEU A 103 -5.39 -6.78 26.92
CA LEU A 103 -6.65 -6.21 27.39
C LEU A 103 -7.32 -5.25 26.36
N ILE A 104 -6.59 -4.75 25.36
CA ILE A 104 -7.01 -3.73 24.39
C ILE A 104 -6.42 -4.06 23.00
N ASP A 105 -7.13 -4.91 22.26
CA ASP A 105 -7.15 -5.08 20.79
C ASP A 105 -5.86 -5.53 20.06
N HIS A 106 -6.02 -6.54 19.19
CA HIS A 106 -4.94 -7.21 18.44
C HIS A 106 -4.84 -6.67 17.01
N THR A 107 -4.26 -5.50 16.81
CA THR A 107 -3.99 -4.94 15.48
C THR A 107 -2.49 -4.71 15.26
N MET A 108 -1.94 -5.23 14.15
CA MET A 108 -0.55 -4.98 13.77
C MET A 108 -0.42 -3.55 13.22
N GLU A 109 0.30 -2.69 13.93
CA GLU A 109 0.47 -1.27 13.57
C GLU A 109 1.96 -0.90 13.44
N ILE A 110 2.31 -0.17 12.38
CA ILE A 110 3.64 0.43 12.25
C ILE A 110 3.63 1.79 12.95
N ARG A 111 4.57 2.01 13.87
CA ARG A 111 4.69 3.25 14.65
C ARG A 111 6.00 3.95 14.34
N SER A 112 5.93 5.22 13.93
CA SER A 112 7.10 6.05 13.65
C SER A 112 6.86 7.51 14.05
N SER A 113 7.87 8.35 13.88
CA SER A 113 7.82 9.79 14.12
C SER A 113 8.42 10.53 12.93
N ILE A 114 7.62 11.37 12.27
CA ILE A 114 8.07 12.25 11.18
C ILE A 114 8.02 13.67 11.70
N MET A 115 9.18 14.34 11.79
CA MET A 115 9.29 15.70 12.33
C MET A 115 8.58 15.84 13.70
N ASP A 116 8.72 14.83 14.54
CA ASP A 116 8.16 14.78 15.90
C ASP A 116 6.63 14.65 15.99
N ILE A 117 5.98 14.43 14.85
CA ILE A 117 4.58 14.04 14.79
C ILE A 117 4.51 12.50 14.82
N PRO A 118 3.84 11.89 15.82
CA PRO A 118 3.66 10.46 15.85
C PRO A 118 2.79 10.01 14.67
N VAL A 119 3.28 9.05 13.91
CA VAL A 119 2.60 8.46 12.75
C VAL A 119 2.34 6.99 13.04
N PHE A 120 1.08 6.59 12.83
CA PHE A 120 0.61 5.22 12.94
C PHE A 120 0.15 4.79 11.55
N ILE A 121 0.59 3.63 11.08
CA ILE A 121 0.08 3.00 9.88
C ILE A 121 -0.60 1.71 10.33
N SER A 122 -1.93 1.71 10.29
CA SER A 122 -2.78 0.56 10.59
C SER A 122 -3.40 0.01 9.30
N GLU A 123 -4.00 -1.17 9.38
CA GLU A 123 -4.76 -1.76 8.30
C GLU A 123 -5.88 -0.83 7.81
N ASP A 124 -6.60 -0.16 8.71
CA ASP A 124 -7.66 0.80 8.35
C ASP A 124 -7.13 1.97 7.53
N ILE A 125 -5.94 2.47 7.83
CA ILE A 125 -5.31 3.56 7.07
C ILE A 125 -4.96 3.07 5.66
N ILE A 126 -4.44 1.85 5.53
CA ILE A 126 -4.13 1.25 4.23
C ILE A 126 -5.42 1.02 3.44
N ALA A 127 -6.45 0.47 4.07
CA ALA A 127 -7.75 0.23 3.46
C ALA A 127 -8.40 1.55 3.02
N PHE A 128 -8.33 2.60 3.84
CA PHE A 128 -8.79 3.94 3.50
C PHE A 128 -8.06 4.50 2.27
N ILE A 129 -6.72 4.39 2.22
CA ILE A 129 -5.92 4.83 1.08
C ILE A 129 -6.29 4.06 -0.20
N LEU A 130 -6.52 2.75 -0.08
CA LEU A 130 -6.95 1.90 -1.19
C LEU A 130 -8.43 2.04 -1.54
N ILE A 131 -9.20 2.82 -0.76
CA ILE A 131 -10.66 2.98 -0.88
C ILE A 131 -11.36 1.61 -0.86
N ARG A 132 -10.96 0.78 0.10
CA ARG A 132 -11.53 -0.53 0.34
C ARG A 132 -11.95 -0.65 1.80
N ALA A 133 -12.91 -1.53 2.05
CA ALA A 133 -13.23 -1.92 3.41
C ALA A 133 -12.01 -2.64 4.02
N SER A 134 -11.73 -2.38 5.30
CA SER A 134 -10.74 -3.15 6.06
C SER A 134 -11.22 -4.55 6.44
N GLU A 135 -12.46 -4.89 6.06
CA GLU A 135 -13.06 -6.20 6.31
C GLU A 135 -12.95 -7.10 5.06
N GLY A 136 -12.55 -8.34 5.26
CA GLY A 136 -12.47 -9.32 4.19
C GLY A 136 -12.17 -10.73 4.69
N ASN A 137 -12.55 -11.73 3.90
CA ASN A 137 -12.15 -13.11 4.17
C ASN A 137 -10.76 -13.35 3.59
N PHE A 138 -9.76 -13.52 4.47
CA PHE A 138 -8.45 -14.02 4.05
C PHE A 138 -8.60 -15.48 3.61
N LYS A 139 -8.30 -15.75 2.35
CA LYS A 139 -8.13 -17.13 1.86
C LYS A 139 -6.63 -17.37 1.76
N ASP A 140 -6.16 -18.44 2.40
CA ASP A 140 -4.77 -18.87 2.33
C ASP A 140 -4.28 -18.92 0.88
N GLY A 141 -2.99 -18.62 0.70
CA GLY A 141 -2.31 -18.67 -0.58
C GLY A 141 -2.42 -20.04 -1.25
N ILE A 142 -2.14 -20.09 -2.55
CA ILE A 142 -2.29 -21.32 -3.33
C ILE A 142 -1.23 -22.33 -2.88
N GLY A 143 -1.62 -23.37 -2.16
CA GLY A 143 -0.68 -24.37 -1.65
C GLY A 143 0.14 -25.07 -2.74
N ASN A 144 -0.51 -25.64 -3.75
CA ASN A 144 0.16 -26.31 -4.87
C ASN A 144 -0.36 -25.80 -6.22
N SER A 145 0.46 -25.01 -6.92
CA SER A 145 0.12 -24.44 -8.23
C SER A 145 -0.21 -25.49 -9.29
N LYS A 146 0.38 -26.69 -9.22
CA LYS A 146 0.17 -27.77 -10.20
C LYS A 146 -1.20 -28.46 -10.10
N THR A 147 -1.77 -28.51 -8.90
CA THR A 147 -3.02 -29.25 -8.62
C THR A 147 -4.19 -28.30 -8.31
N SER A 148 -3.97 -26.99 -8.46
CA SER A 148 -4.96 -25.98 -8.13
C SER A 148 -6.15 -26.05 -9.09
N PRO A 149 -7.40 -26.02 -8.57
CA PRO A 149 -8.62 -25.98 -9.39
C PRO A 149 -8.69 -24.69 -10.23
N TRP A 150 -7.94 -23.65 -9.84
CA TRP A 150 -7.85 -22.40 -10.59
C TRP A 150 -7.23 -22.53 -11.97
N ASN A 151 -6.42 -23.56 -12.23
CA ASN A 151 -5.80 -23.74 -13.56
C ASN A 151 -6.86 -23.89 -14.67
N GLU A 152 -7.96 -24.59 -14.40
CA GLU A 152 -9.03 -24.78 -15.39
C GLU A 152 -9.80 -23.48 -15.63
N VAL A 153 -10.18 -22.78 -14.55
CA VAL A 153 -10.92 -21.51 -14.60
C VAL A 153 -10.13 -20.42 -15.32
N VAL A 154 -8.84 -20.33 -15.01
CA VAL A 154 -7.94 -19.34 -15.61
C VAL A 154 -7.67 -19.63 -17.08
N ASN A 155 -7.39 -20.89 -17.45
CA ASN A 155 -7.11 -21.23 -18.84
C ASN A 155 -8.34 -20.96 -19.74
N GLN A 156 -9.55 -21.18 -19.23
CA GLN A 156 -10.80 -20.90 -19.95
C GLN A 156 -11.05 -19.40 -20.15
N SER A 157 -10.78 -18.57 -19.15
CA SER A 157 -11.11 -17.13 -19.17
C SER A 157 -10.00 -16.23 -19.74
N ILE A 158 -8.73 -16.56 -19.49
CA ILE A 158 -7.58 -15.71 -19.80
C ILE A 158 -6.92 -16.12 -21.13
N VAL A 159 -6.73 -17.42 -21.37
CA VAL A 159 -5.83 -17.94 -22.42
C VAL A 159 -6.59 -18.47 -23.64
N ASN A 160 -7.92 -18.65 -23.54
CA ASN A 160 -8.79 -19.20 -24.60
C ASN A 160 -8.24 -20.50 -25.25
N SER A 161 -7.38 -21.26 -24.57
CA SER A 161 -6.75 -22.46 -25.12
C SER A 161 -6.33 -23.45 -24.03
N THR A 162 -6.21 -24.72 -24.43
CA THR A 162 -5.95 -25.90 -23.58
C THR A 162 -4.50 -26.01 -23.05
N LYS A 163 -3.63 -25.05 -23.37
CA LYS A 163 -2.23 -25.06 -22.92
C LYS A 163 -2.07 -24.11 -21.72
N LYS A 164 -1.20 -24.48 -20.78
CA LYS A 164 -0.80 -23.61 -19.66
C LYS A 164 -0.41 -22.25 -20.22
N GLY A 165 -1.18 -21.20 -19.90
CA GLY A 165 -0.99 -19.88 -20.46
C GLY A 165 0.42 -19.36 -20.24
N ALA A 166 1.23 -19.38 -21.30
CA ALA A 166 2.50 -18.68 -21.30
C ALA A 166 2.22 -17.18 -21.46
N TYR A 167 3.17 -16.34 -21.06
CA TYR A 167 3.08 -14.90 -21.31
C TYR A 167 2.79 -14.61 -22.79
N CYS A 168 3.40 -15.37 -23.72
CA CYS A 168 3.20 -15.23 -25.16
C CYS A 168 1.74 -15.39 -25.61
N ASP A 169 0.97 -16.27 -24.95
CA ASP A 169 -0.40 -16.61 -25.32
C ASP A 169 -1.43 -15.56 -24.86
N LEU A 170 -1.02 -14.63 -23.99
CA LEU A 170 -1.88 -13.53 -23.55
C LEU A 170 -2.11 -12.52 -24.68
N SER A 171 -3.36 -12.10 -24.83
CA SER A 171 -3.70 -10.93 -25.66
C SER A 171 -2.94 -9.70 -25.19
N MET A 172 -2.68 -8.76 -26.09
CA MET A 172 -1.82 -7.63 -25.82
C MET A 172 -2.36 -6.71 -24.70
N GLU A 173 -3.68 -6.59 -24.56
CA GLU A 173 -4.35 -5.92 -23.43
C GLU A 173 -4.05 -6.60 -22.08
N LYS A 174 -4.26 -7.91 -22.00
CA LYS A 174 -3.96 -8.73 -20.80
C LYS A 174 -2.48 -8.67 -20.40
N LYS A 175 -1.57 -8.61 -21.38
CA LYS A 175 -0.12 -8.38 -21.13
C LYS A 175 0.13 -7.01 -20.49
N MET A 176 -0.55 -5.97 -20.96
CA MET A 176 -0.42 -4.62 -20.40
C MET A 176 -0.96 -4.56 -18.96
N LEU A 177 -2.13 -5.15 -18.70
CA LEU A 177 -2.70 -5.26 -17.35
C LEU A 177 -1.74 -5.98 -16.40
N LEU A 178 -1.19 -7.12 -16.82
CA LEU A 178 -0.23 -7.89 -16.04
C LEU A 178 1.06 -7.09 -15.76
N LYS A 179 1.53 -6.29 -16.73
CA LYS A 179 2.68 -5.41 -16.53
C LYS A 179 2.40 -4.35 -15.47
N ILE A 180 1.26 -3.67 -15.54
CA ILE A 180 0.85 -2.67 -14.54
C ILE A 180 0.70 -3.31 -13.17
N GLN A 181 0.16 -4.52 -13.08
CA GLN A 181 0.06 -5.28 -11.84
C GLN A 181 1.43 -5.55 -11.23
N ASN A 182 2.39 -6.07 -12.00
CA ASN A 182 3.74 -6.40 -11.51
C ASN A 182 4.58 -5.18 -11.12
N GLU A 183 4.31 -4.01 -11.70
CA GLU A 183 5.09 -2.80 -11.45
C GLU A 183 4.51 -1.94 -10.32
N ASN A 184 3.21 -2.07 -10.01
CA ASN A 184 2.53 -1.17 -9.07
C ASN A 184 1.72 -1.87 -7.97
N LEU A 185 1.14 -3.04 -8.24
CA LEU A 185 0.19 -3.67 -7.30
C LEU A 185 0.78 -4.85 -6.54
N LEU A 186 1.55 -5.69 -7.22
CA LEU A 186 2.09 -6.94 -6.68
C LEU A 186 3.57 -7.05 -7.01
N PRO A 187 4.40 -7.57 -6.09
CA PRO A 187 5.78 -7.90 -6.42
C PRO A 187 5.79 -8.97 -7.52
N LYS A 188 6.65 -8.78 -8.53
CA LYS A 188 6.77 -9.70 -9.65
C LYS A 188 6.88 -11.16 -9.19
N GLY A 189 5.90 -11.97 -9.56
CA GLY A 189 5.86 -13.40 -9.26
C GLY A 189 5.92 -14.27 -10.52
N GLY A 190 6.79 -15.28 -10.51
CA GLY A 190 6.98 -16.22 -11.63
C GLY A 190 8.25 -15.95 -12.44
N GLY A 191 8.39 -16.66 -13.55
CA GLY A 191 9.50 -16.47 -14.51
C GLY A 191 9.11 -15.49 -15.62
N ASP A 192 10.09 -15.05 -16.42
CA ASP A 192 9.83 -14.11 -17.53
C ASP A 192 8.87 -14.67 -18.59
N ASP A 193 8.89 -16.00 -18.79
CA ASP A 193 8.05 -16.69 -19.77
C ASP A 193 6.68 -17.11 -19.22
N GLN A 194 6.56 -17.28 -17.89
CA GLN A 194 5.38 -17.80 -17.23
C GLN A 194 5.06 -17.00 -15.94
N PRO A 195 4.01 -16.16 -15.97
CA PRO A 195 3.54 -15.50 -14.75
C PRO A 195 3.06 -16.50 -13.71
N SER A 196 3.18 -16.16 -12.43
CA SER A 196 2.70 -17.06 -11.37
C SER A 196 1.19 -17.23 -11.45
N LEU A 197 0.69 -18.40 -11.03
CA LEU A 197 -0.74 -18.70 -11.02
C LEU A 197 -1.55 -17.66 -10.22
N GLU A 198 -0.98 -17.13 -9.13
CA GLU A 198 -1.60 -16.07 -8.33
C GLU A 198 -1.81 -14.78 -9.13
N HIS A 199 -0.80 -14.36 -9.92
CA HIS A 199 -0.92 -13.19 -10.78
C HIS A 199 -1.98 -13.40 -11.86
N ILE A 200 -2.06 -14.61 -12.43
CA ILE A 200 -3.07 -14.88 -13.45
C ILE A 200 -4.48 -14.95 -12.84
N ILE A 201 -4.64 -15.49 -11.63
CA ILE A 201 -5.93 -15.47 -10.92
C ILE A 201 -6.33 -14.03 -10.59
N PHE A 202 -5.39 -13.21 -10.12
CA PHE A 202 -5.64 -11.81 -9.87
C PHE A 202 -6.09 -11.09 -11.16
N LEU A 203 -5.41 -11.35 -12.28
CA LEU A 203 -5.81 -10.86 -13.59
C LEU A 203 -7.20 -11.36 -14.02
N HIS A 204 -7.57 -12.61 -13.71
CA HIS A 204 -8.91 -13.14 -13.96
C HIS A 204 -9.98 -12.34 -13.22
N TYR A 205 -9.82 -12.11 -11.92
CA TYR A 205 -10.74 -11.26 -11.14
C TYR A 205 -10.75 -9.79 -11.59
N PHE A 206 -9.68 -9.35 -12.25
CA PHE A 206 -9.59 -7.99 -12.76
C PHE A 206 -10.39 -7.77 -14.05
N VAL A 207 -10.42 -8.80 -14.90
CA VAL A 207 -11.03 -8.76 -16.23
C VAL A 207 -12.48 -9.26 -16.22
N THR A 208 -12.85 -10.09 -15.25
CA THR A 208 -14.17 -10.73 -15.14
C THR A 208 -15.04 -10.00 -14.11
#